data_AF-A0A366MNM1-F1
#
_entry.id   AF-A0A366MNM1-F1
#
_cell.length_a   1.000
_cell.length_b   1.000
_cell.length_c   1.000
_cell.angle_alpha   90.00
_cell.angle_beta   90.00
_cell.angle_gamma   90.00
#
_symmetry.space_group_name_H-M   'P 1'
#
loop_
_entity.id
_entity.type
_entity.pdbx_description
1 polymer ?
#
loop_
_entity_poly.entity_id
_entity_poly.type
_entity_poly.pdbx_seq_one_letter_code
_entity_poly.pdbx_strand_id
1 'polypeptide(L)'
;MPNWTEIIAKLDYAFQPIIYSHSGKIYAVEALLRNVQEIPNLTNIDDLFDLAFNNDYLYELDLQLREKAISKFTRINQTNLKLFYNLDNRIIYNKSYSKGNTERILKKYNLNKDRIFFELSEKGTSIEQNALSPMLQRYKQSGYSIAIDDFGIGVSGLKLLYFSEANIIKIDRFFISNINQDSKKKLFCSSIIDMAHIMGMQVIAEGVETIEEFYTCKDIGADFIQGYLVQKPTKNIDEIEVLYHDIVDLIAKDKRNNSSRFIDNKFIEEIIPLDVNTSLYDLFIHFKKNHKNIFVPIVDEFGYFLGVIYESDIKKISYSQYGLSLAQNKTYSSTLLKYIKPALSVEISWGIDKILEMYNLKFNDSLGIFITSSDKYKGFINLNSLLTLSYKRNIEIATNQNPLTKLPGNSQIEKFIDASFKNIQLNTTHIIYFDFNDFKPFNDIYGFRQGDRAILIFSELLQKRYPKNSFIAHIGGDDFFIGLTNLNFEDVFKLTFDVQDEFKNSVKNLYSKEDKKNNFIIGKDRFGTTRKFNLLSVSSAIVEINSQSNISNFDNTLNLVKKESKNSKEPIYKIL
;
A
#
# COMPACT_ATOMS: atom_id res chain seq x y z
N MET A 1 -40.12 -13.46 -29.14
CA MET A 1 -39.27 -12.68 -28.21
C MET A 1 -39.20 -13.42 -26.88
N PRO A 2 -38.06 -13.36 -26.17
CA PRO A 2 -37.93 -13.96 -24.85
C PRO A 2 -39.00 -13.43 -23.90
N ASN A 3 -39.55 -14.27 -23.03
CA ASN A 3 -40.45 -13.81 -21.95
C ASN A 3 -39.60 -13.25 -20.81
N TRP A 4 -39.22 -11.97 -20.92
CA TRP A 4 -38.32 -11.31 -19.98
C TRP A 4 -38.83 -11.31 -18.54
N THR A 5 -40.14 -11.20 -18.33
CA THR A 5 -40.75 -11.25 -17.00
C THR A 5 -40.51 -12.60 -16.32
N GLU A 6 -40.64 -13.70 -17.06
CA GLU A 6 -40.39 -15.05 -16.54
C GLU A 6 -38.90 -15.29 -16.28
N ILE A 7 -38.04 -14.79 -17.16
CA ILE A 7 -36.58 -14.84 -17.00
C ILE A 7 -36.15 -14.13 -15.70
N ILE A 8 -36.56 -12.87 -15.53
CA ILE A 8 -36.18 -12.03 -14.38
C ILE A 8 -36.73 -12.59 -13.06
N ALA A 9 -37.88 -13.28 -13.10
CA ALA A 9 -38.44 -13.94 -11.93
C ALA A 9 -37.53 -15.05 -11.39
N LYS A 10 -36.85 -15.82 -12.27
CA LYS A 10 -35.95 -16.92 -11.89
C LYS A 10 -34.56 -16.47 -11.42
N LEU A 11 -34.15 -15.26 -11.81
CA LEU A 11 -32.87 -14.68 -11.40
C LEU A 11 -32.90 -14.23 -9.92
N ASP A 12 -31.74 -14.21 -9.27
CA ASP A 12 -31.58 -13.63 -7.93
C ASP A 12 -30.17 -13.02 -7.79
N TYR A 13 -29.95 -12.24 -6.74
CA TYR A 13 -28.64 -11.67 -6.41
C TYR A 13 -28.04 -12.35 -5.19
N ALA A 14 -26.79 -12.79 -5.31
CA ALA A 14 -25.93 -13.01 -4.16
C ALA A 14 -25.19 -11.72 -3.83
N PHE A 15 -24.94 -11.48 -2.54
CA PHE A 15 -24.12 -10.37 -2.07
C PHE A 15 -22.77 -10.89 -1.59
N GLN A 16 -21.70 -10.23 -2.03
CA GLN A 16 -20.37 -10.46 -1.50
C GLN A 16 -19.89 -9.25 -0.70
N PRO A 17 -19.49 -9.41 0.56
CA PRO A 17 -18.99 -8.31 1.38
C PRO A 17 -17.67 -7.74 0.88
N ILE A 18 -17.55 -6.43 1.05
CA ILE A 18 -16.34 -5.64 0.86
C ILE A 18 -16.05 -4.98 2.21
N ILE A 19 -14.89 -5.24 2.78
CA ILE A 19 -14.53 -4.80 4.13
C ILE A 19 -13.37 -3.82 4.09
N TYR A 20 -13.28 -2.97 5.12
CA TYR A 20 -12.09 -2.17 5.36
C TYR A 20 -10.91 -3.07 5.75
N SER A 21 -9.79 -2.92 5.04
CA SER A 21 -8.58 -3.74 5.23
C SER A 21 -7.98 -3.62 6.64
N HIS A 22 -8.19 -2.48 7.31
CA HIS A 22 -7.55 -2.16 8.59
C HIS A 22 -8.43 -2.40 9.82
N SER A 23 -9.74 -2.59 9.63
CA SER A 23 -10.69 -2.73 10.74
C SER A 23 -11.54 -3.99 10.69
N GLY A 24 -11.63 -4.66 9.54
CA GLY A 24 -12.53 -5.80 9.35
C GLY A 24 -14.02 -5.41 9.33
N LYS A 25 -14.34 -4.12 9.46
CA LYS A 25 -15.72 -3.63 9.37
C LYS A 25 -16.17 -3.70 7.91
N ILE A 26 -17.43 -4.07 7.69
CA ILE A 26 -18.02 -4.00 6.37
C ILE A 26 -18.15 -2.55 5.88
N TYR A 27 -17.81 -2.35 4.61
CA TYR A 27 -17.95 -1.10 3.89
C TYR A 27 -19.14 -1.16 2.92
N ALA A 28 -19.22 -2.26 2.18
CA ALA A 28 -20.19 -2.44 1.11
C ALA A 28 -20.48 -3.92 0.83
N VAL A 29 -21.44 -4.17 -0.04
CA VAL A 29 -21.64 -5.46 -0.69
C VAL A 29 -21.68 -5.28 -2.20
N GLU A 30 -21.10 -6.23 -2.94
CA GLU A 30 -21.25 -6.36 -4.39
C GLU A 30 -22.43 -7.26 -4.73
N ALA A 31 -23.29 -6.78 -5.64
CA ALA A 31 -24.43 -7.53 -6.15
C ALA A 31 -24.03 -8.40 -7.34
N LEU A 32 -24.01 -9.71 -7.12
CA LEU A 32 -23.62 -10.70 -8.12
C LEU A 32 -24.83 -11.50 -8.58
N LEU A 33 -25.16 -11.42 -9.87
CA LEU A 33 -26.31 -12.10 -10.45
C LEU A 33 -26.13 -13.63 -10.38
N ARG A 34 -27.20 -14.35 -10.04
CA ARG A 34 -27.23 -15.82 -9.88
C ARG A 34 -28.44 -16.41 -10.60
N ASN A 35 -28.41 -17.74 -10.70
CA ASN A 35 -29.45 -18.58 -11.31
C ASN A 35 -29.61 -18.40 -12.83
N VAL A 36 -28.60 -17.85 -13.53
CA VAL A 36 -28.68 -17.69 -15.00
C VAL A 36 -28.72 -19.05 -15.70
N GLN A 37 -27.97 -20.02 -15.20
CA GLN A 37 -27.94 -21.40 -15.68
C GLN A 37 -29.29 -22.14 -15.54
N GLU A 38 -30.25 -21.61 -14.78
CA GLU A 38 -31.61 -22.18 -14.67
C GLU A 38 -32.50 -21.75 -15.85
N ILE A 39 -32.03 -20.83 -16.70
CA ILE A 39 -32.74 -20.34 -17.87
C ILE A 39 -32.34 -21.18 -19.09
N PRO A 40 -33.31 -21.72 -19.87
CA PRO A 40 -32.98 -22.49 -21.06
C PRO A 40 -32.13 -21.71 -22.05
N ASN A 41 -31.11 -22.37 -22.60
CA ASN A 41 -30.18 -21.84 -23.61
C ASN A 41 -29.21 -20.74 -23.14
N LEU A 42 -29.09 -20.48 -21.83
CA LEU A 42 -28.08 -19.58 -21.27
C LEU A 42 -27.10 -20.37 -20.41
N THR A 43 -25.80 -20.21 -20.65
CA THR A 43 -24.75 -20.90 -19.91
C THR A 43 -24.09 -20.01 -18.86
N ASN A 44 -24.00 -18.71 -19.13
CA ASN A 44 -23.32 -17.73 -18.29
C ASN A 44 -24.06 -16.39 -18.29
N ILE A 45 -23.58 -15.44 -17.48
CA ILE A 45 -24.17 -14.10 -17.34
C ILE A 45 -24.05 -13.31 -18.66
N ASP A 46 -22.93 -13.40 -19.36
CA ASP A 46 -22.70 -12.68 -20.61
C ASP A 46 -23.73 -13.08 -21.68
N ASP A 47 -24.09 -14.36 -21.78
CA ASP A 47 -25.12 -14.85 -22.70
C ASP A 47 -26.48 -14.14 -22.46
N LEU A 48 -26.84 -13.87 -21.20
CA LEU A 48 -28.08 -13.17 -20.85
C LEU A 48 -28.06 -11.72 -21.33
N PHE A 49 -26.97 -11.00 -21.07
CA PHE A 49 -26.82 -9.60 -21.46
C PHE A 49 -26.66 -9.44 -22.97
N ASP A 50 -25.99 -10.37 -23.65
CA ASP A 50 -25.90 -10.45 -25.10
C ASP A 50 -27.26 -10.70 -25.74
N LEU A 51 -28.05 -11.62 -25.19
CA LEU A 51 -29.42 -11.83 -25.62
C LEU A 51 -30.25 -10.54 -25.47
N ALA A 52 -30.14 -9.85 -24.34
CA ALA A 52 -30.88 -8.62 -24.10
C ALA A 52 -30.46 -7.49 -25.05
N PHE A 53 -29.17 -7.36 -25.31
CA PHE A 53 -28.61 -6.38 -26.24
C PHE A 53 -29.11 -6.63 -27.68
N ASN A 54 -29.04 -7.88 -28.15
CA ASN A 54 -29.50 -8.26 -29.49
C ASN A 54 -31.02 -8.09 -29.70
N ASN A 55 -31.80 -8.06 -28.61
CA ASN A 55 -33.24 -7.82 -28.64
C ASN A 55 -33.62 -6.36 -28.31
N ASP A 56 -32.66 -5.43 -28.24
CA ASP A 56 -32.85 -4.01 -27.85
C ASP A 56 -33.57 -3.83 -26.49
N TYR A 57 -33.40 -4.78 -25.57
CA TYR A 57 -34.05 -4.84 -24.26
C TYR A 57 -33.06 -4.67 -23.09
N LEU A 58 -31.77 -4.44 -23.40
CA LEU A 58 -30.69 -4.37 -22.42
C LEU A 58 -30.96 -3.34 -21.31
N TYR A 59 -31.46 -2.16 -21.68
CA TYR A 59 -31.70 -1.08 -20.72
C TYR A 59 -32.86 -1.41 -19.76
N GLU A 60 -33.95 -1.97 -20.29
CA GLU A 60 -35.13 -2.38 -19.53
C GLU A 60 -34.82 -3.56 -18.61
N LEU A 61 -34.01 -4.50 -19.06
CA LEU A 61 -33.50 -5.60 -18.24
C LEU A 61 -32.67 -5.06 -17.08
N ASP A 62 -31.70 -4.19 -17.36
CA ASP A 62 -30.84 -3.58 -16.33
C ASP A 62 -31.65 -2.81 -15.29
N LEU A 63 -32.65 -2.03 -15.66
CA LEU A 63 -33.50 -1.32 -14.70
C LEU A 63 -34.25 -2.26 -13.76
N GLN A 64 -34.77 -3.37 -14.27
CA GLN A 64 -35.50 -4.36 -13.48
C GLN A 64 -34.57 -5.15 -12.56
N LEU A 65 -33.40 -5.55 -13.07
CA LEU A 65 -32.37 -6.22 -12.29
C LEU A 65 -31.80 -5.31 -11.19
N ARG A 66 -31.54 -4.05 -11.51
CA ARG A 66 -31.14 -3.01 -10.54
C ARG A 66 -32.18 -2.82 -9.44
N GLU A 67 -33.46 -2.71 -9.80
CA GLU A 67 -34.52 -2.61 -8.81
C GLU A 67 -34.58 -3.86 -7.92
N LYS A 68 -34.39 -5.05 -8.50
CA LYS A 68 -34.35 -6.31 -7.75
C LYS A 68 -33.16 -6.36 -6.76
N ALA A 69 -31.97 -5.94 -7.20
CA ALA A 69 -30.79 -5.83 -6.34
C ALA A 69 -31.02 -4.85 -5.19
N ILE A 70 -31.50 -3.63 -5.49
CA ILE A 70 -31.80 -2.59 -4.48
C ILE A 70 -32.86 -3.07 -3.49
N SER A 71 -33.94 -3.69 -3.97
CA SER A 71 -35.00 -4.24 -3.12
C SER A 71 -34.47 -5.27 -2.14
N LYS A 72 -33.56 -6.14 -2.58
CA LYS A 72 -32.94 -7.15 -1.72
C LYS A 72 -31.94 -6.51 -0.75
N PHE A 73 -31.12 -5.59 -1.23
CA PHE A 73 -30.13 -4.84 -0.44
C PHE A 73 -30.75 -4.09 0.73
N THR A 74 -31.90 -3.44 0.55
CA THR A 74 -32.58 -2.68 1.61
C THR A 74 -33.05 -3.52 2.80
N ARG A 75 -33.07 -4.85 2.66
CA ARG A 75 -33.42 -5.79 3.72
C ARG A 75 -32.22 -6.15 4.60
N ILE A 76 -31.00 -5.82 4.18
CA ILE A 76 -29.79 -5.99 5.00
C ILE A 76 -29.84 -4.94 6.10
N ASN A 77 -29.93 -5.37 7.34
CA ASN A 77 -30.12 -4.48 8.49
C ASN A 77 -28.79 -3.84 8.94
N GLN A 78 -28.24 -2.95 8.10
CA GLN A 78 -26.98 -2.25 8.38
C GLN A 78 -27.01 -0.77 7.97
N THR A 79 -26.60 0.09 8.90
CA THR A 79 -26.43 1.52 8.67
C THR A 79 -25.18 1.80 7.84
N ASN A 80 -25.24 2.75 6.92
CA ASN A 80 -24.12 3.21 6.09
C ASN A 80 -23.49 2.18 5.12
N LEU A 81 -24.09 1.00 4.97
CA LEU A 81 -23.71 0.03 3.94
C LEU A 81 -23.95 0.59 2.53
N LYS A 82 -23.06 0.27 1.60
CA LYS A 82 -23.13 0.63 0.18
C LYS A 82 -23.36 -0.60 -0.70
N LEU A 83 -23.98 -0.39 -1.85
CA LEU A 83 -24.26 -1.40 -2.87
C LEU A 83 -23.39 -1.15 -4.09
N PHE A 84 -22.56 -2.12 -4.46
CA PHE A 84 -21.86 -2.13 -5.74
C PHE A 84 -22.69 -2.91 -6.75
N TYR A 85 -22.94 -2.29 -7.90
CA TYR A 85 -23.78 -2.83 -8.95
C TYR A 85 -23.06 -2.73 -10.30
N ASN A 86 -22.77 -3.90 -10.87
CA ASN A 86 -22.22 -4.07 -12.20
C ASN A 86 -23.11 -3.49 -13.29
N LEU A 87 -22.55 -2.64 -14.15
CA LEU A 87 -23.29 -1.97 -15.21
C LEU A 87 -22.68 -2.28 -16.58
N ASP A 88 -23.51 -2.76 -17.50
CA ASP A 88 -23.09 -3.04 -18.87
C ASP A 88 -22.86 -1.72 -19.65
N ASN A 89 -21.65 -1.54 -20.17
CA ASN A 89 -21.25 -0.33 -20.89
C ASN A 89 -22.07 -0.07 -22.17
N ARG A 90 -22.65 -1.11 -22.77
CA ARG A 90 -23.44 -1.03 -24.02
C ARG A 90 -24.77 -0.33 -23.86
N ILE A 91 -25.23 -0.12 -22.62
CA ILE A 91 -26.45 0.64 -22.30
C ILE A 91 -26.41 2.06 -22.89
N ILE A 92 -25.22 2.63 -23.13
CA ILE A 92 -25.10 3.97 -23.71
C ILE A 92 -25.71 4.11 -25.11
N TYR A 93 -25.81 3.01 -25.87
CA TYR A 93 -26.33 2.99 -27.24
C TYR A 93 -27.83 2.74 -27.33
N ASN A 94 -28.47 2.37 -26.21
CA ASN A 94 -29.88 2.02 -26.23
C ASN A 94 -30.75 3.27 -26.47
N LYS A 95 -31.63 3.18 -27.47
CA LYS A 95 -32.49 4.28 -27.92
C LYS A 95 -33.59 4.62 -26.91
N SER A 96 -33.98 3.66 -26.08
CA SER A 96 -35.06 3.78 -25.08
C SER A 96 -34.59 4.41 -23.77
N TYR A 97 -33.34 4.86 -23.69
CA TYR A 97 -32.81 5.46 -22.47
C TYR A 97 -33.61 6.70 -22.02
N SER A 98 -33.90 6.77 -20.71
CA SER A 98 -34.43 7.98 -20.07
C SER A 98 -33.70 8.33 -18.77
N LYS A 99 -33.50 9.62 -18.52
CA LYS A 99 -32.84 10.11 -17.29
C LYS A 99 -33.78 9.95 -16.08
N GLY A 100 -33.22 9.73 -14.89
CA GLY A 100 -33.96 9.76 -13.62
C GLY A 100 -34.55 8.42 -13.14
N ASN A 101 -34.50 7.35 -13.93
CA ASN A 101 -35.05 6.05 -13.53
C ASN A 101 -34.39 5.46 -12.28
N THR A 102 -33.05 5.52 -12.20
CA THR A 102 -32.31 5.11 -10.99
C THR A 102 -32.74 5.93 -9.78
N GLU A 103 -32.91 7.24 -9.93
CA GLU A 103 -33.32 8.12 -8.83
C GLU A 103 -34.72 7.77 -8.34
N ARG A 104 -35.63 7.41 -9.25
CA ARG A 104 -36.97 6.93 -8.91
C ARG A 104 -36.92 5.62 -8.13
N ILE A 105 -36.07 4.67 -8.53
CA ILE A 105 -35.89 3.40 -7.80
C ILE A 105 -35.34 3.68 -6.40
N LEU A 106 -34.29 4.49 -6.26
CA LEU A 106 -33.72 4.83 -4.96
C LEU A 106 -34.72 5.53 -4.04
N LYS A 107 -35.51 6.49 -4.55
CA LYS A 107 -36.59 7.15 -3.80
C LYS A 107 -37.65 6.16 -3.32
N LYS A 108 -38.04 5.18 -4.16
CA LYS A 108 -39.01 4.14 -3.80
C LYS A 108 -38.57 3.32 -2.58
N TYR A 109 -37.26 3.10 -2.41
CA TYR A 109 -36.70 2.34 -1.29
C TYR A 109 -36.02 3.22 -0.23
N ASN A 110 -36.26 4.54 -0.25
CA ASN A 110 -35.68 5.51 0.69
C ASN A 110 -34.14 5.45 0.81
N LEU A 111 -33.45 5.27 -0.33
CA LEU A 111 -31.99 5.28 -0.40
C LEU A 111 -31.46 6.59 -0.98
N ASN A 112 -30.35 7.04 -0.42
CA ASN A 112 -29.58 8.16 -0.97
C ASN A 112 -28.64 7.68 -2.10
N LYS A 113 -28.23 8.61 -2.98
CA LYS A 113 -27.38 8.32 -4.15
C LYS A 113 -25.97 7.85 -3.79
N ASP A 114 -25.45 8.26 -2.64
CA ASP A 114 -24.15 7.86 -2.09
C ASP A 114 -24.10 6.40 -1.60
N ARG A 115 -25.27 5.74 -1.53
CA ARG A 115 -25.37 4.32 -1.16
C ARG A 115 -25.15 3.37 -2.34
N ILE A 116 -25.07 3.85 -3.57
CA ILE A 116 -24.86 3.00 -4.75
C ILE A 116 -23.59 3.39 -5.49
N PHE A 117 -22.79 2.37 -5.81
CA PHE A 117 -21.62 2.44 -6.66
C PHE A 117 -21.92 1.68 -7.94
N PHE A 118 -21.74 2.34 -9.08
CA PHE A 118 -21.79 1.66 -10.37
C PHE A 118 -20.40 1.17 -10.75
N GLU A 119 -20.30 -0.12 -11.02
CA GLU A 119 -19.06 -0.76 -11.46
C GLU A 119 -19.02 -0.83 -12.97
N LEU A 120 -17.91 -0.36 -13.53
CA LEU A 120 -17.64 -0.33 -14.97
C LEU A 120 -16.40 -1.15 -15.26
N SER A 121 -16.56 -2.28 -15.97
CA SER A 121 -15.43 -3.12 -16.36
C SER A 121 -14.67 -2.55 -17.56
N GLU A 122 -13.34 -2.74 -17.56
CA GLU A 122 -12.49 -2.51 -18.73
C GLU A 122 -12.68 -3.57 -19.84
N LYS A 123 -13.16 -4.78 -19.46
CA LYS A 123 -13.36 -5.90 -20.40
C LYS A 123 -14.45 -5.54 -21.42
N GLY A 124 -14.21 -5.88 -22.69
CA GLY A 124 -15.15 -5.64 -23.79
C GLY A 124 -14.87 -4.39 -24.65
N THR A 125 -13.81 -3.63 -24.38
CA THR A 125 -13.48 -2.38 -25.11
C THR A 125 -12.77 -2.57 -26.47
N SER A 126 -12.65 -3.80 -26.99
CA SER A 126 -11.93 -4.08 -28.24
C SER A 126 -12.57 -3.43 -29.49
N ILE A 127 -13.85 -3.04 -29.43
CA ILE A 127 -14.53 -2.29 -30.50
C ILE A 127 -14.65 -0.78 -30.13
N GLU A 128 -14.53 -0.42 -28.84
CA GLU A 128 -15.11 0.81 -28.29
C GLU A 128 -14.31 1.42 -27.13
N GLN A 129 -13.05 1.79 -27.35
CA GLN A 129 -12.26 2.57 -26.39
C GLN A 129 -12.91 3.93 -25.98
N ASN A 130 -14.00 4.34 -26.64
CA ASN A 130 -14.69 5.61 -26.43
C ASN A 130 -16.01 5.50 -25.63
N ALA A 131 -16.52 4.32 -25.27
CA ALA A 131 -17.83 4.18 -24.61
C ALA A 131 -17.80 4.47 -23.10
N LEU A 132 -16.69 4.13 -22.45
CA LEU A 132 -16.54 4.21 -21.00
C LEU A 132 -16.46 5.66 -20.50
N SER A 133 -15.73 6.54 -21.20
CA SER A 133 -15.60 7.96 -20.80
C SER A 133 -16.92 8.74 -20.82
N PRO A 134 -17.77 8.65 -21.86
CA PRO A 134 -19.11 9.24 -21.85
C PRO A 134 -20.03 8.66 -20.76
N MET A 135 -19.89 7.36 -20.47
CA MET A 135 -20.67 6.67 -19.44
C MET A 135 -20.30 7.16 -18.04
N LEU A 136 -18.99 7.27 -17.76
CA LEU A 136 -18.44 7.93 -16.58
C LEU A 136 -19.01 9.34 -16.41
N GLN A 137 -18.90 10.18 -17.43
CA GLN A 137 -19.42 11.55 -17.38
C GLN A 137 -20.93 11.59 -17.11
N ARG A 138 -21.71 10.69 -17.72
CA ARG A 138 -23.17 10.64 -17.56
C ARG A 138 -23.61 10.34 -16.13
N TYR A 139 -23.03 9.31 -15.51
CA TYR A 139 -23.38 8.92 -14.15
C TYR A 139 -22.83 9.90 -13.11
N LYS A 140 -21.64 10.45 -13.39
CA LYS A 140 -21.08 11.54 -12.59
C LYS A 140 -21.95 12.81 -12.62
N GLN A 141 -22.39 13.26 -13.79
CA GLN A 141 -23.32 14.41 -13.91
C GLN A 141 -24.63 14.18 -13.15
N SER A 142 -25.01 12.92 -12.94
CA SER A 142 -26.20 12.54 -12.19
C SER A 142 -25.96 12.41 -10.67
N GLY A 143 -24.70 12.56 -10.23
CA GLY A 143 -24.25 12.54 -8.84
C GLY A 143 -24.07 11.14 -8.25
N TYR A 144 -23.82 10.12 -9.07
CA TYR A 144 -23.57 8.75 -8.59
C TYR A 144 -22.09 8.47 -8.41
N SER A 145 -21.77 7.61 -7.43
CA SER A 145 -20.43 7.10 -7.22
C SER A 145 -20.09 6.02 -8.23
N ILE A 146 -18.83 5.97 -8.63
CA ILE A 146 -18.35 5.06 -9.67
C ILE A 146 -17.13 4.28 -9.18
N ALA A 147 -17.11 3.00 -9.51
CA ALA A 147 -15.96 2.12 -9.37
C ALA A 147 -15.51 1.61 -10.75
N ILE A 148 -14.20 1.56 -10.99
CA ILE A 148 -13.61 0.88 -12.14
C ILE A 148 -13.33 -0.56 -11.73
N ASP A 149 -13.87 -1.50 -12.48
CA ASP A 149 -13.76 -2.93 -12.24
C ASP A 149 -12.73 -3.58 -13.18
N ASP A 150 -12.21 -4.76 -12.80
CA ASP A 150 -11.21 -5.53 -13.57
C ASP A 150 -9.92 -4.75 -13.94
N PHE A 151 -9.49 -3.80 -13.10
CA PHE A 151 -8.39 -2.90 -13.45
C PHE A 151 -7.07 -3.64 -13.68
N GLY A 152 -6.41 -3.33 -14.81
CA GLY A 152 -5.09 -3.86 -15.18
C GLY A 152 -5.12 -5.09 -16.10
N ILE A 153 -6.30 -5.62 -16.44
CA ILE A 153 -6.44 -6.69 -17.45
C ILE A 153 -6.52 -6.09 -18.88
N GLY A 154 -7.04 -4.87 -19.02
CA GLY A 154 -7.19 -4.18 -20.29
C GLY A 154 -5.94 -3.45 -20.78
N VAL A 155 -5.94 -3.10 -22.07
CA VAL A 155 -4.79 -2.42 -22.74
C VAL A 155 -4.68 -0.93 -22.38
N SER A 156 -5.66 -0.37 -21.65
CA SER A 156 -5.80 1.09 -21.43
C SER A 156 -5.90 1.53 -19.97
N GLY A 157 -5.65 0.66 -18.98
CA GLY A 157 -5.90 0.98 -17.57
C GLY A 157 -5.25 2.28 -17.06
N LEU A 158 -3.99 2.56 -17.39
CA LEU A 158 -3.33 3.82 -16.99
C LEU A 158 -3.93 5.07 -17.67
N LYS A 159 -4.38 4.93 -18.93
CA LYS A 159 -5.05 6.03 -19.65
C LYS A 159 -6.42 6.29 -19.02
N LEU A 160 -7.13 5.21 -18.67
CA LEU A 160 -8.39 5.31 -17.97
C LEU A 160 -8.21 5.98 -16.61
N LEU A 161 -7.23 5.53 -15.83
CA LEU A 161 -6.87 6.12 -14.55
C LEU A 161 -6.65 7.63 -14.69
N TYR A 162 -5.82 8.06 -15.64
CA TYR A 162 -5.52 9.49 -15.89
C TYR A 162 -6.75 10.34 -16.20
N PHE A 163 -7.69 9.84 -17.01
CA PHE A 163 -8.90 10.60 -17.40
C PHE A 163 -10.12 10.34 -16.51
N SER A 164 -10.02 9.39 -15.58
CA SER A 164 -11.15 9.01 -14.74
C SER A 164 -11.27 9.93 -13.54
N GLU A 165 -12.52 10.22 -13.18
CA GLU A 165 -12.89 10.84 -11.90
C GLU A 165 -13.70 9.86 -11.04
N ALA A 166 -13.44 8.55 -11.20
CA ALA A 166 -14.08 7.53 -10.39
C ALA A 166 -13.64 7.61 -8.92
N ASN A 167 -14.46 7.08 -8.02
CA ASN A 167 -14.20 7.10 -6.59
C ASN A 167 -13.33 5.91 -6.18
N ILE A 168 -13.49 4.78 -6.87
CA ILE A 168 -12.90 3.51 -6.50
C ILE A 168 -12.30 2.81 -7.72
N ILE A 169 -11.22 2.07 -7.48
CA ILE A 169 -10.65 1.10 -8.43
C ILE A 169 -10.62 -0.26 -7.76
N LYS A 170 -11.01 -1.29 -8.50
CA LYS A 170 -10.91 -2.67 -8.08
C LYS A 170 -9.78 -3.34 -8.84
N ILE A 171 -8.76 -3.80 -8.11
CA ILE A 171 -7.63 -4.54 -8.67
C ILE A 171 -8.07 -5.99 -8.81
N ASP A 172 -8.06 -6.47 -10.06
CA ASP A 172 -8.52 -7.81 -10.40
C ASP A 172 -7.76 -8.92 -9.67
N ARG A 173 -8.48 -10.01 -9.41
CA ARG A 173 -7.97 -11.24 -8.81
C ARG A 173 -6.69 -11.75 -9.45
N PHE A 174 -6.47 -11.59 -10.75
CA PHE A 174 -5.23 -11.98 -11.43
C PHE A 174 -3.99 -11.42 -10.74
N PHE A 175 -4.04 -10.16 -10.31
CA PHE A 175 -2.92 -9.50 -9.64
C PHE A 175 -2.81 -9.85 -8.17
N ILE A 176 -3.94 -10.16 -7.53
CA ILE A 176 -3.99 -10.48 -6.10
C ILE A 176 -3.59 -11.93 -5.82
N SER A 177 -3.96 -12.86 -6.70
CA SER A 177 -3.68 -14.28 -6.52
C SER A 177 -2.17 -14.55 -6.44
N ASN A 178 -1.73 -15.17 -5.34
CA ASN A 178 -0.34 -15.45 -4.98
C ASN A 178 0.58 -14.20 -4.96
N ILE A 179 0.04 -13.00 -4.71
CA ILE A 179 0.82 -11.74 -4.70
C ILE A 179 1.95 -11.75 -3.66
N ASN A 180 1.79 -12.49 -2.56
CA ASN A 180 2.81 -12.67 -1.52
C ASN A 180 4.10 -13.35 -2.04
N GLN A 181 3.99 -14.18 -3.08
CA GLN A 181 5.11 -14.92 -3.67
C GLN A 181 5.66 -14.26 -4.93
N ASP A 182 4.94 -13.31 -5.52
CA ASP A 182 5.30 -12.65 -6.76
C ASP A 182 5.66 -11.17 -6.53
N SER A 183 6.97 -10.92 -6.44
CA SER A 183 7.52 -9.57 -6.27
C SER A 183 7.11 -8.58 -7.37
N LYS A 184 6.84 -9.07 -8.60
CA LYS A 184 6.41 -8.23 -9.72
C LYS A 184 4.96 -7.81 -9.56
N LYS A 185 4.06 -8.75 -9.20
CA LYS A 185 2.66 -8.41 -8.84
C LYS A 185 2.63 -7.44 -7.67
N LYS A 186 3.43 -7.68 -6.63
CA LYS A 186 3.51 -6.79 -5.46
C LYS A 186 3.92 -5.36 -5.84
N LEU A 187 4.99 -5.21 -6.63
CA LEU A 187 5.45 -3.90 -7.12
C LEU A 187 4.38 -3.21 -7.97
N PHE A 188 3.78 -3.95 -8.91
CA PHE A 188 2.76 -3.41 -9.81
C PHE A 188 1.51 -2.92 -9.05
N CYS A 189 0.98 -3.75 -8.16
CA CYS A 189 -0.16 -3.37 -7.32
C CYS A 189 0.16 -2.17 -6.43
N SER A 190 1.32 -2.17 -5.75
CA SER A 190 1.71 -1.02 -4.92
C SER A 190 1.77 0.29 -5.73
N SER A 191 2.34 0.25 -6.93
CA SER A 191 2.44 1.42 -7.81
C SER A 191 1.07 1.93 -8.28
N ILE A 192 0.13 1.01 -8.57
CA ILE A 192 -1.25 1.36 -8.93
C ILE A 192 -1.98 1.98 -7.75
N ILE A 193 -1.83 1.38 -6.56
CA ILE A 193 -2.46 1.88 -5.33
C ILE A 193 -1.98 3.30 -5.03
N ASP A 194 -0.67 3.52 -5.06
CA ASP A 194 -0.08 4.83 -4.81
C ASP A 194 -0.60 5.86 -5.84
N MET A 195 -0.66 5.49 -7.12
CA MET A 195 -1.19 6.37 -8.17
C MET A 195 -2.67 6.68 -7.97
N ALA A 196 -3.49 5.67 -7.65
CA ALA A 196 -4.92 5.85 -7.36
C ALA A 196 -5.12 6.79 -6.16
N HIS A 197 -4.32 6.63 -5.11
CA HIS A 197 -4.36 7.48 -3.91
C HIS A 197 -3.95 8.92 -4.21
N ILE A 198 -2.89 9.13 -5.01
CA ILE A 198 -2.49 10.47 -5.49
C ILE A 198 -3.63 11.14 -6.27
N MET A 199 -4.41 10.36 -7.01
CA MET A 199 -5.57 10.81 -7.78
C MET A 199 -6.86 10.94 -6.95
N GLY A 200 -6.80 10.65 -5.64
CA GLY A 200 -7.94 10.78 -4.72
C GLY A 200 -8.96 9.63 -4.81
N MET A 201 -8.58 8.50 -5.40
CA MET A 201 -9.39 7.29 -5.53
C MET A 201 -9.03 6.32 -4.40
N GLN A 202 -9.96 5.44 -4.01
CA GLN A 202 -9.71 4.34 -3.08
C GLN A 202 -9.59 3.01 -3.84
N VAL A 203 -8.96 2.01 -3.25
CA VAL A 203 -8.66 0.73 -3.91
C VAL A 203 -9.25 -0.47 -3.19
N ILE A 204 -9.92 -1.33 -3.95
CA ILE A 204 -10.39 -2.66 -3.54
C ILE A 204 -9.43 -3.70 -4.11
N ALA A 205 -8.87 -4.56 -3.25
CA ALA A 205 -8.17 -5.76 -3.69
C ALA A 205 -9.17 -6.91 -3.79
N GLU A 206 -9.36 -7.45 -5.00
CA GLU A 206 -10.33 -8.52 -5.25
C GLU A 206 -9.72 -9.92 -5.23
N GLY A 207 -10.54 -10.90 -4.88
CA GLY A 207 -10.15 -12.30 -4.92
C GLY A 207 -9.09 -12.66 -3.89
N VAL A 208 -9.07 -11.97 -2.73
CA VAL A 208 -8.22 -12.36 -1.59
C VAL A 208 -8.75 -13.66 -0.99
N GLU A 209 -7.97 -14.73 -1.11
CA GLU A 209 -8.36 -16.08 -0.69
C GLU A 209 -7.52 -16.59 0.49
N THR A 210 -6.30 -16.08 0.66
CA THR A 210 -5.35 -16.52 1.69
C THR A 210 -4.96 -15.41 2.66
N ILE A 211 -4.49 -15.80 3.86
CA ILE A 211 -4.05 -14.88 4.91
C ILE A 211 -2.81 -14.09 4.44
N GLU A 212 -1.91 -14.73 3.71
CA GLU A 212 -0.69 -14.11 3.19
C GLU A 212 -0.97 -13.07 2.12
N GLU A 213 -1.95 -13.31 1.25
CA GLU A 213 -2.46 -12.31 0.29
C GLU A 213 -3.08 -11.14 1.03
N PHE A 214 -3.89 -11.38 2.08
CA PHE A 214 -4.48 -10.34 2.90
C PHE A 214 -3.42 -9.42 3.52
N TYR A 215 -2.40 -10.00 4.18
CA TYR A 215 -1.32 -9.19 4.76
C TYR A 215 -0.57 -8.42 3.68
N THR A 216 -0.29 -9.05 2.54
CA THR A 216 0.39 -8.37 1.43
C THR A 216 -0.44 -7.22 0.87
N CYS A 217 -1.74 -7.40 0.66
CA CYS A 217 -2.65 -6.35 0.17
C CYS A 217 -2.79 -5.20 1.16
N LYS A 218 -2.86 -5.51 2.46
CA LYS A 218 -2.85 -4.49 3.52
C LYS A 218 -1.53 -3.71 3.53
N ASP A 219 -0.40 -4.40 3.43
CA ASP A 219 0.94 -3.80 3.49
C ASP A 219 1.22 -2.87 2.31
N ILE A 220 0.74 -3.22 1.11
CA ILE A 220 0.86 -2.36 -0.08
C ILE A 220 -0.20 -1.25 -0.11
N GLY A 221 -1.07 -1.17 0.90
CA GLY A 221 -1.96 -0.04 1.11
C GLY A 221 -3.35 -0.15 0.50
N ALA A 222 -3.86 -1.34 0.16
CA ALA A 222 -5.25 -1.49 -0.28
C ALA A 222 -6.23 -1.01 0.81
N ASP A 223 -7.23 -0.20 0.44
CA ASP A 223 -8.20 0.37 1.38
C ASP A 223 -9.26 -0.66 1.79
N PHE A 224 -9.67 -1.47 0.82
CA PHE A 224 -10.72 -2.47 0.99
C PHE A 224 -10.29 -3.83 0.48
N ILE A 225 -10.87 -4.87 1.09
CA ILE A 225 -10.64 -6.27 0.73
C ILE A 225 -11.97 -6.91 0.34
N GLN A 226 -11.93 -7.66 -0.76
CA GLN A 226 -13.01 -8.54 -1.17
C GLN A 226 -12.43 -9.89 -1.58
N GLY A 227 -13.05 -10.98 -1.12
CA GLY A 227 -12.61 -12.32 -1.49
C GLY A 227 -13.14 -13.39 -0.55
N TYR A 228 -12.80 -14.64 -0.83
CA TYR A 228 -13.32 -15.78 -0.08
C TYR A 228 -12.75 -15.88 1.33
N LEU A 229 -11.60 -15.26 1.59
CA LEU A 229 -11.09 -15.12 2.95
C LEU A 229 -12.06 -14.34 3.85
N VAL A 230 -12.76 -13.36 3.29
CA VAL A 230 -13.76 -12.55 4.00
C VAL A 230 -15.07 -13.33 4.06
N GLN A 231 -15.69 -13.54 2.90
CA GLN A 231 -16.91 -14.33 2.75
C GLN A 231 -17.15 -14.63 1.26
N LYS A 232 -17.67 -15.82 0.98
CA LYS A 232 -18.18 -16.14 -0.36
C LYS A 232 -19.49 -15.40 -0.65
N PRO A 233 -19.82 -15.12 -1.92
CA PRO A 233 -21.12 -14.54 -2.28
C PRO A 233 -22.28 -15.40 -1.75
N THR A 234 -23.22 -14.78 -1.05
CA THR A 234 -24.36 -15.48 -0.44
C THR A 234 -25.69 -14.87 -0.88
N LYS A 235 -26.70 -15.73 -1.11
CA LYS A 235 -28.09 -15.27 -1.33
C LYS A 235 -28.80 -14.94 -0.02
N ASN A 236 -28.27 -15.44 1.10
CA ASN A 236 -28.83 -15.24 2.42
C ASN A 236 -28.29 -13.92 3.01
N ILE A 237 -29.16 -12.93 3.15
CA ILE A 237 -28.79 -11.60 3.63
C ILE A 237 -28.42 -11.57 5.12
N ASP A 238 -28.88 -12.55 5.90
CA ASP A 238 -28.63 -12.63 7.34
C ASP A 238 -27.19 -13.06 7.66
N GLU A 239 -26.47 -13.61 6.67
CA GLU A 239 -25.05 -13.95 6.77
C GLU A 239 -24.13 -12.74 6.55
N ILE A 240 -24.66 -11.55 6.24
CA ILE A 240 -23.85 -10.35 6.05
C ILE A 240 -23.61 -9.68 7.41
N GLU A 241 -22.37 -9.79 7.89
CA GLU A 241 -21.97 -9.29 9.21
C GLU A 241 -21.54 -7.82 9.17
N VAL A 242 -21.66 -7.12 10.30
CA VAL A 242 -21.19 -5.72 10.43
C VAL A 242 -19.66 -5.69 10.60
N LEU A 243 -19.11 -6.72 11.24
CA LEU A 243 -17.71 -6.84 11.61
C LEU A 243 -17.26 -8.30 11.47
N TYR A 244 -16.24 -8.53 10.64
CA TYR A 244 -15.71 -9.86 10.39
C TYR A 244 -14.61 -10.18 11.41
N HIS A 245 -14.96 -10.90 12.48
CA HIS A 245 -14.11 -11.13 13.64
C HIS A 245 -12.81 -11.87 13.30
N ASP A 246 -12.85 -12.84 12.38
CA ASP A 246 -11.65 -13.55 11.92
C ASP A 246 -10.62 -12.59 11.32
N ILE A 247 -11.07 -11.56 10.59
CA ILE A 247 -10.20 -10.54 10.02
C ILE A 247 -9.65 -9.61 11.10
N VAL A 248 -10.49 -9.23 12.08
CA VAL A 248 -10.05 -8.43 13.24
C VAL A 248 -8.92 -9.13 13.99
N ASP A 249 -9.04 -10.45 14.19
CA ASP A 249 -8.03 -11.26 14.85
C ASP A 249 -6.73 -11.34 14.05
N LEU A 250 -6.80 -11.45 12.72
CA LEU A 250 -5.62 -11.37 11.84
C LEU A 250 -4.92 -10.01 11.97
N ILE A 251 -5.68 -8.91 11.94
CA ILE A 251 -5.13 -7.56 12.11
C ILE A 251 -4.46 -7.41 13.48
N ALA A 252 -5.07 -7.94 14.54
CA ALA A 252 -4.54 -7.88 15.90
C ALA A 252 -3.26 -8.73 16.08
N LYS A 253 -3.15 -9.87 15.39
CA LYS A 253 -1.94 -10.71 15.36
C LYS A 253 -0.79 -9.98 14.66
N ASP A 254 -1.07 -9.32 13.54
CA ASP A 254 -0.05 -8.56 12.80
C ASP A 254 0.50 -7.35 13.60
N LYS A 255 -0.36 -6.61 14.31
CA LYS A 255 0.08 -5.48 15.16
C LYS A 255 1.09 -5.87 16.24
N ARG A 256 1.05 -7.11 16.75
CA ARG A 256 2.00 -7.62 17.75
C ARG A 256 3.40 -7.84 17.16
N ASN A 257 3.52 -8.06 15.85
CA ASN A 257 4.78 -8.23 15.15
C ASN A 257 5.35 -6.91 14.60
N ASN A 258 4.49 -5.91 14.33
CA ASN A 258 4.84 -4.63 13.69
C ASN A 258 5.05 -3.44 14.66
N SER A 259 5.36 -3.70 15.94
CA SER A 259 5.48 -2.69 17.01
C SER A 259 6.50 -1.54 16.77
N SER A 260 7.33 -1.62 15.73
CA SER A 260 8.36 -0.62 15.40
C SER A 260 7.91 0.53 14.49
N ARG A 261 6.66 0.54 13.97
CA ARG A 261 6.20 1.53 12.97
C ARG A 261 5.13 2.51 13.45
N PHE A 262 4.74 2.48 14.73
CA PHE A 262 3.68 3.34 15.24
C PHE A 262 4.16 4.78 15.49
N ILE A 263 3.28 5.74 15.20
CA ILE A 263 3.45 7.11 15.69
C ILE A 263 3.30 7.10 17.19
N ASP A 264 4.31 7.62 17.90
CA ASP A 264 4.17 7.89 19.33
C ASP A 264 2.96 8.81 19.56
N ASN A 265 2.04 8.39 20.43
CA ASN A 265 0.84 9.17 20.77
C ASN A 265 1.15 10.62 21.21
N LYS A 266 2.39 10.91 21.65
CA LYS A 266 2.84 12.26 22.00
C LYS A 266 2.80 13.28 20.85
N PHE A 267 2.78 12.82 19.60
CA PHE A 267 2.68 13.69 18.42
C PHE A 267 1.23 13.94 17.99
N ILE A 268 0.28 13.21 18.58
CA ILE A 268 -1.15 13.33 18.29
C ILE A 268 -1.77 14.21 19.35
N GLU A 269 -2.24 15.38 18.95
CA GLU A 269 -3.00 16.28 19.79
C GLU A 269 -4.47 15.83 19.86
N GLU A 270 -5.00 15.76 21.08
CA GLU A 270 -6.40 15.44 21.32
C GLU A 270 -7.23 16.73 21.28
N ILE A 271 -7.95 16.93 20.18
CA ILE A 271 -8.92 18.02 20.02
C ILE A 271 -10.31 17.43 20.20
N ILE A 272 -11.05 17.85 21.22
CA ILE A 272 -12.38 17.29 21.52
C ILE A 272 -13.32 17.52 20.32
N PRO A 273 -13.82 16.46 19.67
CA PRO A 273 -14.75 16.59 18.55
C PRO A 273 -16.15 16.99 19.03
N LEU A 274 -16.98 17.53 18.14
CA LEU A 274 -18.41 17.73 18.37
C LEU A 274 -19.24 16.79 17.50
N ASP A 275 -20.36 16.33 18.03
CA ASP A 275 -21.34 15.54 17.28
C ASP A 275 -22.03 16.42 16.22
N VAL A 276 -22.30 15.88 15.04
CA VAL A 276 -22.98 16.57 13.94
C VAL A 276 -24.36 17.14 14.29
N ASN A 277 -25.02 16.56 15.29
CA ASN A 277 -26.32 16.99 15.80
C ASN A 277 -26.21 18.07 16.89
N THR A 278 -24.99 18.47 17.26
CA THR A 278 -24.74 19.56 18.23
C THR A 278 -25.31 20.88 17.71
N SER A 279 -25.82 21.73 18.61
CA SER A 279 -26.38 23.02 18.22
C SER A 279 -25.29 24.02 17.80
N LEU A 280 -25.62 24.96 16.90
CA LEU A 280 -24.74 26.08 16.58
C LEU A 280 -24.35 26.90 17.82
N TYR A 281 -25.25 26.98 18.80
CA TYR A 281 -24.98 27.65 20.08
C TYR A 281 -23.84 26.97 20.85
N ASP A 282 -23.86 25.64 20.95
CA ASP A 282 -22.82 24.88 21.64
C ASP A 282 -21.48 24.92 20.88
N LEU A 283 -21.52 24.96 19.55
CA LEU A 283 -20.34 25.22 18.71
C LEU A 283 -19.69 26.58 19.05
N PHE A 284 -20.49 27.65 19.22
CA PHE A 284 -19.96 28.96 19.62
C PHE A 284 -19.36 28.93 21.02
N ILE A 285 -20.00 28.24 21.98
CA ILE A 285 -19.45 28.04 23.32
C ILE A 285 -18.12 27.29 23.24
N HIS A 286 -18.03 26.28 22.39
CA HIS A 286 -16.80 25.51 22.20
C HIS A 286 -15.65 26.39 21.75
N PHE A 287 -15.83 27.20 20.69
CA PHE A 287 -14.80 28.15 20.23
C PHE A 287 -14.47 29.22 21.28
N LYS A 288 -15.45 29.65 22.08
CA LYS A 288 -15.22 30.61 23.17
C LYS A 288 -14.44 29.99 24.35
N LYS A 289 -14.57 28.70 24.61
CA LYS A 289 -13.78 28.01 25.65
C LYS A 289 -12.39 27.63 25.15
N ASN A 290 -12.27 27.29 23.88
CA ASN A 290 -11.05 26.77 23.25
C ASN A 290 -10.43 27.79 22.28
N HIS A 291 -10.03 28.96 22.79
CA HIS A 291 -9.49 30.07 21.98
C HIS A 291 -8.23 29.76 21.16
N LYS A 292 -7.55 28.64 21.42
CA LYS A 292 -6.35 28.20 20.69
C LYS A 292 -6.68 27.43 19.41
N ASN A 293 -7.88 26.88 19.30
CA ASN A 293 -8.25 26.01 18.18
C ASN A 293 -8.99 26.83 17.13
N ILE A 294 -8.40 26.91 15.93
CA ILE A 294 -8.97 27.64 14.79
C ILE A 294 -10.06 26.79 14.10
N PHE A 295 -10.23 25.54 14.54
CA PHE A 295 -11.17 24.59 13.97
C PHE A 295 -11.68 23.59 15.01
N VAL A 296 -12.79 22.92 14.69
CA VAL A 296 -13.37 21.84 15.49
C VAL A 296 -13.66 20.61 14.61
N PRO A 297 -13.12 19.43 14.95
CA PRO A 297 -13.47 18.16 14.32
C PRO A 297 -14.95 17.82 14.54
N ILE A 298 -15.66 17.38 13.50
CA ILE A 298 -17.05 16.95 13.59
C ILE A 298 -17.14 15.44 13.35
N VAL A 299 -17.87 14.76 14.23
CA VAL A 299 -18.11 13.33 14.17
C VAL A 299 -19.61 13.01 14.13
N ASP A 300 -19.96 11.80 13.68
CA ASP A 300 -21.30 11.26 13.88
C ASP A 300 -21.49 10.64 15.27
N GLU A 301 -22.70 10.12 15.53
CA GLU A 301 -23.09 9.48 16.79
C GLU A 301 -22.23 8.25 17.15
N PHE A 302 -21.52 7.67 16.18
CA PHE A 302 -20.64 6.51 16.35
C PHE A 302 -19.16 6.89 16.48
N GLY A 303 -18.85 8.19 16.37
CA GLY A 303 -17.51 8.75 16.43
C GLY A 303 -16.78 8.79 15.09
N TYR A 304 -17.44 8.51 13.97
CA TYR A 304 -16.83 8.57 12.64
C TYR A 304 -16.53 10.01 12.24
N PHE A 305 -15.32 10.25 11.73
CA PHE A 305 -14.89 11.58 11.34
C PHE A 305 -15.59 12.04 10.04
N LEU A 306 -16.34 13.15 10.11
CA LEU A 306 -17.09 13.68 8.96
C LEU A 306 -16.39 14.87 8.30
N GLY A 307 -15.54 15.58 9.04
CA GLY A 307 -14.83 16.77 8.57
C GLY A 307 -14.67 17.80 9.67
N VAL A 308 -14.50 19.05 9.29
CA VAL A 308 -14.05 20.11 10.19
C VAL A 308 -14.85 21.38 9.97
N ILE A 309 -15.15 22.09 11.06
CA ILE A 309 -15.70 23.45 11.00
C ILE A 309 -14.62 24.43 11.45
N TYR A 310 -14.34 25.44 10.62
CA TYR A 310 -13.37 26.49 10.95
C TYR A 310 -14.05 27.67 11.65
N GLU A 311 -13.37 28.23 12.64
CA GLU A 311 -13.86 29.40 13.38
C GLU A 311 -14.18 30.56 12.43
N SER A 312 -13.32 30.78 11.42
CA SER A 312 -13.45 31.88 10.45
C SER A 312 -14.77 31.86 9.66
N ASP A 313 -15.29 30.68 9.36
CA ASP A 313 -16.53 30.51 8.60
C ASP A 313 -17.76 30.85 9.45
N ILE A 314 -17.64 30.60 10.75
CA ILE A 314 -18.68 30.78 11.75
C ILE A 314 -18.65 32.19 12.37
N LYS A 315 -17.47 32.83 12.35
CA LYS A 315 -17.22 34.18 12.88
C LYS A 315 -18.13 35.25 12.27
N LYS A 316 -18.40 35.18 10.96
CA LYS A 316 -19.30 36.12 10.29
C LYS A 316 -20.74 36.05 10.82
N ILE A 317 -21.16 34.89 11.30
CA ILE A 317 -22.50 34.65 11.83
C ILE A 317 -22.58 35.05 13.30
N SER A 318 -21.55 34.74 14.10
CA SER A 318 -21.51 35.07 15.53
C SER A 318 -21.57 36.57 15.82
N TYR A 319 -20.97 37.40 14.96
CA TYR A 319 -20.95 38.87 15.10
C TYR A 319 -22.17 39.58 14.48
N SER A 320 -23.11 38.86 13.86
CA SER A 320 -24.32 39.47 13.31
C SER A 320 -25.30 39.87 14.43
N GLN A 321 -26.02 40.98 14.24
CA GLN A 321 -26.90 41.61 15.25
C GLN A 321 -27.98 40.67 15.82
N TYR A 322 -28.31 39.56 15.13
CA TYR A 322 -29.27 38.54 15.56
C TYR A 322 -28.71 37.11 15.58
N GLY A 323 -27.41 36.91 15.33
CA GLY A 323 -26.82 35.57 15.08
C GLY A 323 -26.91 34.61 16.27
N LEU A 324 -26.65 35.12 17.49
CA LEU A 324 -26.77 34.33 18.72
C LEU A 324 -28.23 33.99 19.05
N SER A 325 -29.16 34.93 18.80
CA SER A 325 -30.60 34.73 19.04
C SER A 325 -31.24 33.79 18.02
N LEU A 326 -30.78 33.80 16.76
CA LEU A 326 -31.20 32.87 15.71
C LEU A 326 -30.67 31.45 15.94
N ALA A 327 -29.44 31.31 16.43
CA ALA A 327 -28.86 30.01 16.77
C ALA A 327 -29.54 29.32 17.97
N GLN A 328 -30.20 30.08 18.84
CA GLN A 328 -30.99 29.57 19.97
C GLN A 328 -32.40 29.10 19.57
N ASN A 329 -32.85 29.41 18.36
CA ASN A 329 -34.20 29.11 17.92
C ASN A 329 -34.29 27.67 17.39
N LYS A 330 -34.93 26.76 18.16
CA LYS A 330 -35.06 25.33 17.82
C LYS A 330 -35.73 25.05 16.47
N THR A 331 -36.53 25.98 15.95
CA THR A 331 -37.21 25.85 14.65
C THR A 331 -36.26 26.12 13.46
N TYR A 332 -35.13 26.79 13.70
CA TYR A 332 -34.15 27.21 12.70
C TYR A 332 -32.76 26.64 12.94
N SER A 333 -32.60 25.65 13.83
CA SER A 333 -31.33 24.97 14.04
C SER A 333 -30.87 24.30 12.75
N SER A 334 -30.06 25.00 11.97
CA SER A 334 -29.36 24.40 10.84
C SER A 334 -28.42 23.36 11.40
N THR A 335 -28.59 22.10 10.96
CA THR A 335 -27.65 21.02 11.24
C THR A 335 -26.25 21.47 10.84
N LEU A 336 -25.25 21.13 11.66
CA LEU A 336 -23.86 21.51 11.44
C LEU A 336 -23.32 21.08 10.07
N LEU A 337 -23.97 20.07 9.46
CA LEU A 337 -23.77 19.58 8.10
C LEU A 337 -23.46 20.65 7.05
N LYS A 338 -24.12 21.81 7.10
CA LYS A 338 -23.91 22.89 6.10
C LYS A 338 -22.55 23.59 6.22
N TYR A 339 -21.90 23.48 7.36
CA TYR A 339 -20.65 24.19 7.67
C TYR A 339 -19.44 23.26 7.70
N ILE A 340 -19.65 21.94 7.62
CA ILE A 340 -18.58 20.95 7.59
C ILE A 340 -17.83 21.10 6.27
N LYS A 341 -16.52 21.32 6.37
CA LYS A 341 -15.60 21.22 5.24
C LYS A 341 -14.88 19.87 5.27
N PRO A 342 -14.64 19.25 4.11
CA PRO A 342 -13.78 18.08 4.03
C PRO A 342 -12.37 18.47 4.52
N ALA A 343 -11.76 17.60 5.31
CA ALA A 343 -10.42 17.77 5.83
C ALA A 343 -9.59 16.51 5.57
N LEU A 344 -8.29 16.68 5.37
CA LEU A 344 -7.40 15.55 5.14
C LEU A 344 -7.26 14.72 6.42
N SER A 345 -7.78 13.49 6.40
CA SER A 345 -7.60 12.50 7.45
C SER A 345 -6.81 11.30 6.96
N VAL A 346 -5.97 10.76 7.83
CA VAL A 346 -5.19 9.55 7.58
C VAL A 346 -5.38 8.57 8.71
N GLU A 347 -5.48 7.30 8.34
CA GLU A 347 -5.61 6.20 9.27
C GLU A 347 -4.27 5.93 9.99
N ILE A 348 -4.30 5.87 11.32
CA ILE A 348 -3.07 5.71 12.13
C ILE A 348 -2.31 4.42 11.80
N SER A 349 -3.00 3.38 11.32
CA SER A 349 -2.35 2.12 10.92
C SER A 349 -1.53 2.22 9.65
N TRP A 350 -1.67 3.28 8.85
CA TRP A 350 -0.87 3.48 7.63
C TRP A 350 0.61 3.79 7.93
N GLY A 351 0.95 4.12 9.18
CA GLY A 351 2.33 4.37 9.60
C GLY A 351 2.86 5.75 9.22
N ILE A 352 4.07 6.05 9.68
CA ILE A 352 4.69 7.39 9.58
C ILE A 352 4.93 7.80 8.12
N ASP A 353 5.43 6.88 7.30
CA ASP A 353 5.87 7.20 5.93
C ASP A 353 4.70 7.73 5.07
N LYS A 354 3.56 7.02 5.09
CA LYS A 354 2.35 7.41 4.35
C LYS A 354 1.73 8.69 4.88
N ILE A 355 1.80 8.94 6.20
CA ILE A 355 1.32 10.19 6.81
C ILE A 355 2.13 11.40 6.32
N LEU A 356 3.46 11.26 6.25
CA LEU A 356 4.34 12.30 5.75
C LEU A 356 4.14 12.56 4.25
N GLU A 357 3.94 11.49 3.48
CA GLU A 357 3.65 11.58 2.05
C GLU A 357 2.32 12.30 1.77
N MET A 358 1.23 11.88 2.43
CA MET A 358 -0.10 12.49 2.29
C MET A 358 -0.09 13.98 2.63
N TYR A 359 0.71 14.38 3.62
CA TYR A 359 0.90 15.79 3.95
C TYR A 359 1.64 16.56 2.84
N ASN A 360 2.75 16.02 2.34
CA ASN A 360 3.56 16.68 1.31
C ASN A 360 2.84 16.84 -0.04
N LEU A 361 1.89 15.97 -0.36
CA LEU A 361 1.14 16.02 -1.62
C LEU A 361 0.10 17.16 -1.66
N LYS A 362 -0.39 17.62 -0.51
CA LYS A 362 -1.37 18.71 -0.41
C LYS A 362 -0.78 19.94 0.28
N PHE A 363 0.15 20.62 -0.40
CA PHE A 363 0.76 21.88 0.04
C PHE A 363 -0.20 23.05 0.35
N ASN A 364 -1.52 22.88 0.16
CA ASN A 364 -2.52 23.94 0.33
C ASN A 364 -3.19 23.98 1.72
N ASP A 365 -3.13 22.91 2.53
CA ASP A 365 -3.66 22.92 3.91
C ASP A 365 -2.52 23.11 4.92
N SER A 366 -2.39 24.33 5.43
CA SER A 366 -1.23 24.77 6.24
C SER A 366 -1.28 24.37 7.73
N LEU A 367 -2.31 23.64 8.17
CA LEU A 367 -2.58 23.41 9.60
C LEU A 367 -2.00 22.08 10.11
N GLY A 368 -2.10 21.00 9.33
CA GLY A 368 -1.72 19.65 9.75
C GLY A 368 -2.63 18.57 9.17
N ILE A 369 -2.68 17.39 9.80
CA ILE A 369 -3.42 16.23 9.33
C ILE A 369 -4.27 15.60 10.45
N PHE A 370 -5.49 15.19 10.13
CA PHE A 370 -6.39 14.53 11.07
C PHE A 370 -6.07 13.03 11.12
N ILE A 371 -6.13 12.43 12.29
CA ILE A 371 -5.82 11.01 12.49
C ILE A 371 -7.08 10.26 12.86
N THR A 372 -7.32 9.17 12.14
CA THR A 372 -8.41 8.24 12.41
C THR A 372 -7.89 6.88 12.88
N SER A 373 -8.74 6.16 13.59
CA SER A 373 -8.58 4.73 13.85
C SER A 373 -9.91 4.03 13.54
N SER A 374 -9.92 3.18 12.52
CA SER A 374 -11.11 2.56 11.94
C SER A 374 -12.16 3.62 11.58
N ASP A 375 -11.74 4.69 10.89
CA ASP A 375 -12.53 5.90 10.55
C ASP A 375 -13.05 6.71 11.75
N LYS A 376 -12.83 6.27 12.98
CA LYS A 376 -13.17 7.06 14.17
C LYS A 376 -12.12 8.12 14.41
N TYR A 377 -12.57 9.33 14.70
CA TYR A 377 -11.66 10.43 15.00
C TYR A 377 -10.81 10.08 16.23
N LYS A 378 -9.50 10.22 16.10
CA LYS A 378 -8.54 9.93 17.19
C LYS A 378 -7.74 11.14 17.62
N GLY A 379 -7.46 12.07 16.71
CA GLY A 379 -6.71 13.28 17.04
C GLY A 379 -6.20 14.02 15.82
N PHE A 380 -5.26 14.92 16.04
CA PHE A 380 -4.71 15.81 15.02
C PHE A 380 -3.19 15.90 15.17
N ILE A 381 -2.45 15.86 14.07
CA ILE A 381 -1.01 16.10 14.06
C ILE A 381 -0.76 17.43 13.35
N ASN A 382 -0.26 18.41 14.11
CA ASN A 382 0.09 19.71 13.57
C ASN A 382 1.36 19.65 12.67
N LEU A 383 1.60 20.72 11.90
CA LEU A 383 2.78 20.86 11.03
C LEU A 383 4.11 20.65 11.76
N ASN A 384 4.30 21.20 12.96
CA ASN A 384 5.55 21.08 13.71
C ASN A 384 5.86 19.63 14.12
N SER A 385 4.83 18.90 14.52
CA SER A 385 4.91 17.46 14.83
C SER A 385 5.23 16.65 13.58
N LEU A 386 4.62 16.97 12.43
CA LEU A 386 4.94 16.32 11.14
C LEU A 386 6.38 16.56 10.71
N LEU A 387 6.89 17.79 10.81
CA LEU A 387 8.30 18.10 10.53
C LEU A 387 9.25 17.34 11.45
N THR A 388 8.91 17.24 12.74
CA THR A 388 9.70 16.48 13.73
C THR A 388 9.69 14.99 13.41
N LEU A 389 8.54 14.43 13.04
CA LEU A 389 8.41 13.03 12.59
C LEU A 389 9.24 12.77 11.34
N SER A 390 9.17 13.66 10.35
CA SER A 390 9.97 13.57 9.12
C SER A 390 11.47 13.58 9.42
N TYR A 391 11.92 14.50 10.27
CA TYR A 391 13.32 14.58 10.66
C TYR A 391 13.80 13.30 11.37
N LYS A 392 13.02 12.81 12.34
CA LYS A 392 13.34 11.54 13.02
C LYS A 392 13.38 10.35 12.07
N ARG A 393 12.43 10.28 11.14
CA ARG A 393 12.36 9.20 10.15
C ARG A 393 13.54 9.23 9.18
N ASN A 394 13.95 10.42 8.73
CA ASN A 394 15.15 10.59 7.91
C ASN A 394 16.42 10.17 8.64
N ILE A 395 16.53 10.47 9.93
CA ILE A 395 17.63 9.95 10.76
C ILE A 395 17.55 8.42 10.82
N GLU A 396 16.39 7.84 11.08
CA GLU A 396 16.23 6.38 11.15
C GLU A 396 16.63 5.68 9.84
N ILE A 397 16.22 6.22 8.69
CA ILE A 397 16.62 5.73 7.36
C ILE A 397 18.13 5.87 7.17
N ALA A 398 18.69 7.04 7.50
CA ALA A 398 20.12 7.29 7.40
C ALA A 398 20.96 6.42 8.36
N THR A 399 20.42 6.07 9.54
CA THR A 399 21.10 5.18 10.50
C THR A 399 21.11 3.71 10.05
N ASN A 400 20.21 3.31 9.16
CA ASN A 400 20.09 1.93 8.67
C ASN A 400 20.82 1.68 7.35
N GLN A 401 21.41 2.71 6.75
CA GLN A 401 22.23 2.60 5.54
C GLN A 401 23.65 3.05 5.82
N ASN A 402 24.60 2.50 5.08
CA ASN A 402 25.95 3.02 5.09
C ASN A 402 25.98 4.41 4.41
N PRO A 403 26.53 5.45 5.05
CA PRO A 403 26.46 6.83 4.55
C PRO A 403 27.20 7.04 3.23
N LEU A 404 28.18 6.19 2.91
CA LEU A 404 28.98 6.32 1.68
C LEU A 404 28.37 5.52 0.53
N THR A 405 28.00 4.26 0.74
CA THR A 405 27.54 3.37 -0.35
C THR A 405 26.02 3.31 -0.50
N LYS A 406 25.26 3.82 0.49
CA LYS A 406 23.80 3.68 0.62
C LYS A 406 23.30 2.23 0.73
N LEU A 407 24.22 1.27 0.86
CA LEU A 407 23.88 -0.13 1.08
C LEU A 407 23.33 -0.33 2.50
N PRO A 408 22.48 -1.35 2.72
CA PRO A 408 22.05 -1.83 4.04
C PRO A 408 23.19 -1.92 5.07
N GLY A 409 22.92 -1.50 6.30
CA GLY A 409 23.83 -1.61 7.45
C GLY A 409 23.53 -2.79 8.38
N ASN A 410 24.16 -2.79 9.56
CA ASN A 410 24.14 -3.92 10.52
C ASN A 410 22.75 -4.42 10.93
N SER A 411 21.80 -3.51 11.17
CA SER A 411 20.45 -3.89 11.60
C SER A 411 19.69 -4.72 10.56
N GLN A 412 19.97 -4.51 9.26
CA GLN A 412 19.37 -5.30 8.19
C GLN A 412 20.09 -6.63 7.98
N ILE A 413 21.40 -6.68 8.24
CA ILE A 413 22.20 -7.91 8.21
C ILE A 413 21.70 -8.89 9.28
N GLU A 414 21.48 -8.44 10.52
CA GLU A 414 20.95 -9.27 11.60
C GLU A 414 19.59 -9.89 11.23
N LYS A 415 18.67 -9.08 10.68
CA LYS A 415 17.36 -9.56 10.20
C LYS A 415 17.48 -10.59 9.07
N PHE A 416 18.43 -10.40 8.15
CA PHE A 416 18.68 -11.35 7.08
C PHE A 416 19.16 -12.69 7.65
N ILE A 417 20.16 -12.66 8.54
CA ILE A 417 20.70 -13.86 9.20
C ILE A 417 19.59 -14.62 9.93
N ASP A 418 18.79 -13.93 10.75
CA ASP A 418 17.67 -14.54 11.47
C ASP A 418 16.65 -15.19 10.52
N ALA A 419 16.35 -14.54 9.39
CA ALA A 419 15.45 -15.09 8.39
C ALA A 419 16.02 -16.32 7.67
N SER A 420 17.34 -16.36 7.44
CA SER A 420 18.03 -17.52 6.84
C SER A 420 17.92 -18.76 7.73
N PHE A 421 18.10 -18.60 9.05
CA PHE A 421 17.98 -19.72 10.00
C PHE A 421 16.54 -20.19 10.22
N LYS A 422 15.53 -19.33 10.05
CA LYS A 422 14.12 -19.74 10.11
C LYS A 422 13.69 -20.60 8.92
N ASN A 423 14.26 -20.35 7.74
CA ASN A 423 13.90 -21.03 6.48
C ASN A 423 14.85 -22.18 6.10
N ILE A 424 15.62 -22.67 7.07
CA ILE A 424 16.74 -23.60 6.87
C ILE A 424 16.35 -24.96 6.27
N GLN A 425 15.08 -25.36 6.43
CA GLN A 425 14.53 -26.60 5.90
C GLN A 425 14.09 -26.49 4.43
N LEU A 426 13.92 -25.26 3.93
CA LEU A 426 13.38 -25.00 2.59
C LEU A 426 14.45 -24.54 1.61
N ASN A 427 15.47 -23.81 2.07
CA ASN A 427 16.45 -23.15 1.22
C ASN A 427 17.87 -23.30 1.79
N THR A 428 18.85 -23.57 0.91
CA THR A 428 20.28 -23.41 1.25
C THR A 428 20.65 -21.93 1.09
N THR A 429 21.25 -21.34 2.13
CA THR A 429 21.69 -19.94 2.12
C THR A 429 23.20 -19.86 2.22
N HIS A 430 23.83 -19.08 1.34
CA HIS A 430 25.26 -18.78 1.38
C HIS A 430 25.45 -17.34 1.83
N ILE A 431 26.27 -17.16 2.85
CA ILE A 431 26.67 -15.86 3.36
C ILE A 431 28.13 -15.63 2.97
N ILE A 432 28.43 -14.47 2.40
CA ILE A 432 29.76 -14.09 1.97
C ILE A 432 30.13 -12.80 2.69
N TYR A 433 31.28 -12.80 3.35
CA TYR A 433 31.89 -11.59 3.89
C TYR A 433 33.11 -11.22 3.08
N PHE A 434 33.27 -9.93 2.82
CA PHE A 434 34.44 -9.37 2.16
C PHE A 434 35.14 -8.35 3.06
N ASP A 435 36.47 -8.33 3.02
CA ASP A 435 37.33 -7.41 3.79
C ASP A 435 38.56 -7.04 2.94
N PHE A 436 38.89 -5.75 2.87
CA PHE A 436 40.02 -5.30 2.05
C PHE A 436 41.37 -5.62 2.73
N ASN A 437 42.28 -6.21 1.95
CA ASN A 437 43.64 -6.43 2.39
C ASN A 437 44.44 -5.13 2.31
N ASP A 438 45.19 -4.81 3.37
CA ASP A 438 46.10 -3.64 3.44
C ASP A 438 45.43 -2.27 3.20
N PHE A 439 44.14 -2.12 3.54
CA PHE A 439 43.40 -0.88 3.28
C PHE A 439 43.87 0.33 4.08
N LYS A 440 44.28 0.13 5.33
CA LYS A 440 44.85 1.22 6.16
C LYS A 440 46.14 1.81 5.54
N PRO A 441 47.17 1.01 5.19
CA PRO A 441 48.32 1.50 4.44
C PRO A 441 47.96 2.25 3.16
N PHE A 442 46.95 1.80 2.42
CA PHE A 442 46.46 2.50 1.24
C PHE A 442 45.91 3.89 1.57
N ASN A 443 45.06 4.01 2.59
CA ASN A 443 44.51 5.30 3.05
C ASN A 443 45.59 6.24 3.60
N ASP A 444 46.60 5.70 4.29
CA ASP A 444 47.70 6.49 4.84
C ASP A 444 48.56 7.13 3.73
N ILE A 445 48.66 6.50 2.55
CA ILE A 445 49.45 7.00 1.41
C ILE A 445 48.62 7.88 0.47
N TYR A 446 47.42 7.41 0.10
CA TYR A 446 46.60 8.04 -0.95
C TYR A 446 45.47 8.93 -0.40
N GLY A 447 45.27 8.92 0.91
CA GLY A 447 44.23 9.67 1.61
C GLY A 447 42.85 9.02 1.53
N PHE A 448 42.00 9.38 2.49
CA PHE A 448 40.64 8.84 2.63
C PHE A 448 39.76 9.03 1.40
N ARG A 449 39.95 10.11 0.61
CA ARG A 449 39.20 10.32 -0.64
C ARG A 449 39.43 9.21 -1.68
N GLN A 450 40.65 8.69 -1.78
CA GLN A 450 40.94 7.56 -2.67
C GLN A 450 40.46 6.24 -2.04
N GLY A 451 40.49 6.15 -0.70
CA GLY A 451 39.84 5.08 0.06
C GLY A 451 38.36 4.95 -0.25
N ASP A 452 37.62 6.05 -0.13
CA ASP A 452 36.18 6.11 -0.40
C ASP A 452 35.87 5.70 -1.85
N ARG A 453 36.71 6.09 -2.80
CA ARG A 453 36.59 5.64 -4.20
C ARG A 453 36.77 4.13 -4.34
N ALA A 454 37.70 3.51 -3.61
CA ALA A 454 37.86 2.06 -3.63
C ALA A 454 36.60 1.35 -3.08
N ILE A 455 36.04 1.86 -1.97
CA ILE A 455 34.78 1.37 -1.38
C ILE A 455 33.62 1.49 -2.38
N LEU A 456 33.48 2.64 -3.05
CA LEU A 456 32.43 2.87 -4.05
C LEU A 456 32.57 1.95 -5.26
N ILE A 457 33.78 1.78 -5.81
CA ILE A 457 34.05 0.85 -6.91
C ILE A 457 33.64 -0.57 -6.52
N PHE A 458 33.96 -1.00 -5.30
CA PHE A 458 33.57 -2.32 -4.84
C PHE A 458 32.06 -2.47 -4.69
N SER A 459 31.40 -1.49 -4.05
CA SER A 459 29.94 -1.45 -3.93
C SER A 459 29.24 -1.56 -5.29
N GLU A 460 29.70 -0.82 -6.30
CA GLU A 460 29.17 -0.88 -7.67
C GLU A 460 29.44 -2.24 -8.32
N LEU A 461 30.63 -2.80 -8.12
CA LEU A 461 30.99 -4.12 -8.63
C LEU A 461 30.09 -5.21 -8.05
N LEU A 462 29.85 -5.20 -6.73
CA LEU A 462 28.96 -6.14 -6.07
C LEU A 462 27.55 -6.06 -6.66
N GLN A 463 26.98 -4.86 -6.75
CA GLN A 463 25.64 -4.63 -7.30
C GLN A 463 25.50 -5.03 -8.77
N LYS A 464 26.60 -4.97 -9.54
CA LYS A 464 26.62 -5.36 -10.95
C LYS A 464 26.76 -6.87 -11.16
N ARG A 465 27.57 -7.55 -10.35
CA ARG A 465 27.91 -8.97 -10.55
C ARG A 465 26.93 -9.92 -9.88
N TYR A 466 26.39 -9.55 -8.71
CA TYR A 466 25.45 -10.41 -8.01
C TYR A 466 24.02 -10.25 -8.54
N PRO A 467 23.22 -11.33 -8.54
CA PRO A 467 21.82 -11.28 -8.96
C PRO A 467 21.00 -10.23 -8.19
N LYS A 468 19.97 -9.66 -8.82
CA LYS A 468 19.13 -8.62 -8.20
C LYS A 468 18.37 -9.07 -6.93
N ASN A 469 18.19 -10.38 -6.75
CA ASN A 469 17.59 -10.97 -5.55
C ASN A 469 18.62 -11.27 -4.44
N SER A 470 19.89 -10.94 -4.64
CA SER A 470 20.91 -11.03 -3.58
C SER A 470 20.75 -9.91 -2.56
N PHE A 471 21.03 -10.21 -1.30
CA PHE A 471 21.10 -9.20 -0.26
C PHE A 471 22.54 -8.69 -0.17
N ILE A 472 22.79 -7.45 -0.54
CA ILE A 472 24.12 -6.83 -0.51
C ILE A 472 24.12 -5.74 0.56
N ALA A 473 25.10 -5.75 1.46
CA ALA A 473 25.18 -4.83 2.59
C ALA A 473 26.62 -4.34 2.84
N HIS A 474 26.75 -3.18 3.49
CA HIS A 474 28.03 -2.57 3.87
C HIS A 474 28.03 -2.28 5.37
N ILE A 475 28.81 -3.08 6.10
CA ILE A 475 28.91 -3.06 7.57
C ILE A 475 29.59 -1.76 8.03
N GLY A 476 30.75 -1.46 7.44
CA GLY A 476 31.52 -0.24 7.72
C GLY A 476 32.98 -0.38 7.30
N GLY A 477 33.62 0.74 6.98
CA GLY A 477 35.01 0.74 6.51
C GLY A 477 35.17 -0.05 5.22
N ASP A 478 35.86 -1.19 5.32
CA ASP A 478 36.15 -2.15 4.25
C ASP A 478 35.38 -3.47 4.37
N ASP A 479 34.47 -3.61 5.34
CA ASP A 479 33.67 -4.82 5.56
C ASP A 479 32.36 -4.82 4.75
N PHE A 480 32.19 -5.79 3.86
CA PHE A 480 30.96 -6.00 3.08
C PHE A 480 30.35 -7.38 3.35
N PHE A 481 29.03 -7.47 3.13
CA PHE A 481 28.24 -8.66 3.36
C PHE A 481 27.35 -8.96 2.15
N ILE A 482 27.26 -10.23 1.78
CA ILE A 482 26.34 -10.71 0.75
C ILE A 482 25.60 -11.96 1.24
N GLY A 483 24.29 -11.98 1.05
CA GLY A 483 23.42 -13.12 1.28
C GLY A 483 22.82 -13.63 -0.03
N LEU A 484 22.95 -14.94 -0.28
CA LEU A 484 22.46 -15.63 -1.47
C LEU A 484 21.63 -16.84 -1.07
N THR A 485 20.45 -16.99 -1.64
CA THR A 485 19.57 -18.13 -1.41
C THR A 485 19.42 -18.96 -2.68
N ASN A 486 19.41 -20.28 -2.56
CA ASN A 486 19.11 -21.23 -3.64
C ASN A 486 20.08 -21.17 -4.83
N LEU A 487 21.35 -20.88 -4.56
CA LEU A 487 22.45 -21.05 -5.51
C LEU A 487 23.32 -22.22 -5.09
N ASN A 488 23.89 -22.93 -6.06
CA ASN A 488 24.83 -24.01 -5.79
C ASN A 488 26.17 -23.43 -5.32
N PHE A 489 26.83 -24.15 -4.41
CA PHE A 489 28.10 -23.71 -3.83
C PHE A 489 29.17 -23.39 -4.90
N GLU A 490 29.27 -24.19 -5.96
CA GLU A 490 30.24 -23.98 -7.05
C GLU A 490 30.03 -22.62 -7.76
N ASP A 491 28.78 -22.25 -8.01
CA ASP A 491 28.43 -20.98 -8.63
C ASP A 491 28.75 -19.81 -7.69
N VAL A 492 28.45 -19.97 -6.40
CA VAL A 492 28.76 -18.98 -5.37
C VAL A 492 30.27 -18.77 -5.25
N PHE A 493 31.05 -19.86 -5.21
CA PHE A 493 32.50 -19.81 -5.15
C PHE A 493 33.08 -19.10 -6.38
N LYS A 494 32.66 -19.51 -7.58
CA LYS A 494 33.13 -18.92 -8.84
C LYS A 494 32.80 -17.44 -8.93
N LEU A 495 31.57 -17.05 -8.59
CA LEU A 495 31.14 -15.65 -8.60
C LEU A 495 31.95 -14.80 -7.62
N THR A 496 32.20 -15.33 -6.42
CA THR A 496 33.01 -14.67 -5.38
C THR A 496 34.45 -14.49 -5.84
N PHE A 497 35.04 -15.52 -6.45
CA PHE A 497 36.40 -15.47 -7.00
C PHE A 497 36.52 -14.43 -8.14
N ASP A 498 35.57 -14.43 -9.09
CA ASP A 498 35.54 -13.47 -10.19
C ASP A 498 35.48 -12.02 -9.67
N VAL A 499 34.69 -11.77 -8.62
CA VAL A 499 34.58 -10.45 -7.99
C VAL A 499 35.89 -10.04 -7.32
N GLN A 500 36.60 -10.97 -6.65
CA GLN A 500 37.91 -10.67 -6.06
C GLN A 500 38.93 -10.27 -7.13
N ASP A 501 38.98 -11.00 -8.25
CA ASP A 501 39.91 -10.69 -9.34
C ASP A 501 39.55 -9.40 -10.09
N GLU A 502 38.27 -9.18 -10.38
CA GLU A 502 37.80 -7.95 -11.03
C GLU A 502 38.07 -6.72 -10.16
N PHE A 503 37.81 -6.79 -8.85
CA PHE A 503 38.12 -5.71 -7.91
C PHE A 503 39.60 -5.36 -7.93
N LYS A 504 40.47 -6.36 -7.81
CA LYS A 504 41.93 -6.20 -7.86
C LYS A 504 42.40 -5.51 -9.15
N ASN A 505 41.73 -5.76 -10.27
CA ASN A 505 42.05 -5.11 -11.54
C ASN A 505 41.49 -3.68 -11.61
N SER A 506 40.27 -3.44 -11.15
CA SER A 506 39.63 -2.12 -11.16
C SER A 506 40.33 -1.11 -10.26
N VAL A 507 40.76 -1.52 -9.06
CA VAL A 507 41.42 -0.61 -8.10
C VAL A 507 42.84 -0.23 -8.48
N LYS A 508 43.51 -0.97 -9.38
CA LYS A 508 44.81 -0.57 -9.91
C LYS A 508 44.77 0.86 -10.40
N ASN A 509 43.68 1.31 -11.02
CA ASN A 509 43.55 2.66 -11.55
C ASN A 509 43.68 3.78 -10.51
N LEU A 510 43.43 3.49 -9.23
CA LEU A 510 43.54 4.45 -8.12
C LEU A 510 44.99 4.78 -7.72
N TYR A 511 45.96 3.97 -8.17
CA TYR A 511 47.38 4.13 -7.83
C TYR A 511 48.13 5.07 -8.78
N SER A 512 49.25 5.60 -8.29
CA SER A 512 50.24 6.32 -9.08
C SER A 512 50.83 5.43 -10.19
N LYS A 513 51.37 6.04 -11.26
CA LYS A 513 52.01 5.27 -12.35
C LYS A 513 53.21 4.46 -11.86
N GLU A 514 53.91 4.95 -10.84
CA GLU A 514 55.09 4.32 -10.27
C GLU A 514 54.71 3.09 -9.43
N ASP A 515 53.74 3.22 -8.52
CA ASP A 515 53.29 2.12 -7.67
C ASP A 515 52.59 1.01 -8.48
N LYS A 516 51.86 1.39 -9.55
CA LYS A 516 51.31 0.45 -10.55
C LYS A 516 52.40 -0.42 -11.17
N LYS A 517 53.54 0.19 -11.53
CA LYS A 517 54.66 -0.52 -12.16
C LYS A 517 55.41 -1.40 -11.17
N ASN A 518 55.54 -0.93 -9.93
CA ASN A 518 56.22 -1.65 -8.86
C ASN A 518 55.37 -2.80 -8.27
N ASN A 519 54.04 -2.72 -8.41
CA ASN A 519 53.07 -3.70 -7.89
C ASN A 519 53.05 -3.81 -6.34
N PHE A 520 53.57 -2.79 -5.65
CA PHE A 520 53.52 -2.63 -4.21
C PHE A 520 53.52 -1.14 -3.85
N ILE A 521 53.06 -0.80 -2.64
CA ILE A 521 53.19 0.52 -2.02
C ILE A 521 54.16 0.46 -0.84
N ILE A 522 54.88 1.55 -0.58
CA ILE A 522 55.77 1.66 0.56
C ILE A 522 55.09 2.51 1.64
N GLY A 523 54.76 1.90 2.77
CA GLY A 523 54.07 2.57 3.88
C GLY A 523 54.71 2.22 5.22
N LYS A 524 54.26 2.89 6.29
CA LYS A 524 54.66 2.52 7.66
C LYS A 524 53.66 1.53 8.25
N ASP A 525 54.16 0.50 8.93
CA ASP A 525 53.33 -0.41 9.70
C ASP A 525 52.86 0.21 11.03
N ARG A 526 52.11 -0.56 11.84
CA ARG A 526 51.61 -0.12 13.16
C ARG A 526 52.72 0.23 14.17
N PHE A 527 53.97 -0.12 13.89
CA PHE A 527 55.15 0.16 14.71
C PHE A 527 56.05 1.24 14.09
N GLY A 528 55.59 1.92 13.03
CA GLY A 528 56.33 2.98 12.36
C GLY A 528 57.45 2.50 11.43
N THR A 529 57.56 1.19 11.20
CA THR A 529 58.60 0.61 10.33
C THR A 529 58.14 0.63 8.88
N THR A 530 58.99 1.11 7.98
CA THR A 530 58.71 1.15 6.55
C THR A 530 58.68 -0.28 5.98
N ARG A 531 57.54 -0.69 5.41
CA ARG A 531 57.36 -2.00 4.77
C ARG A 531 56.73 -1.85 3.39
N LYS A 532 56.90 -2.89 2.57
CA LYS A 532 56.20 -3.04 1.29
C LYS A 532 54.85 -3.70 1.55
N PHE A 533 53.78 -3.07 1.07
CA PHE A 533 52.43 -3.62 1.09
C PHE A 533 51.98 -3.92 -0.34
N ASN A 534 51.20 -4.98 -0.51
CA ASN A 534 50.67 -5.31 -1.82
C ASN A 534 49.64 -4.28 -2.26
N LEU A 535 49.32 -4.24 -3.55
CA LEU A 535 48.17 -3.46 -4.01
C LEU A 535 46.88 -4.00 -3.40
N LEU A 536 45.94 -3.10 -3.18
CA LEU A 536 44.62 -3.37 -2.60
C LEU A 536 43.97 -4.56 -3.30
N SER A 537 43.52 -5.50 -2.49
CA SER A 537 42.76 -6.67 -2.89
C SER A 537 41.70 -6.92 -1.83
N VAL A 538 40.80 -7.85 -2.08
CA VAL A 538 39.72 -8.18 -1.15
C VAL A 538 39.79 -9.65 -0.80
N SER A 539 39.74 -9.96 0.49
CA SER A 539 39.59 -11.31 1.03
C SER A 539 38.11 -11.65 1.12
N SER A 540 37.75 -12.93 0.99
CA SER A 540 36.36 -13.38 1.06
C SER A 540 36.22 -14.62 1.92
N ALA A 541 35.15 -14.66 2.71
CA ALA A 541 34.79 -15.74 3.61
C ALA A 541 33.36 -16.19 3.29
N ILE A 542 33.19 -17.43 2.86
CA ILE A 542 31.91 -18.03 2.50
C ILE A 542 31.45 -18.97 3.63
N VAL A 543 30.22 -18.80 4.08
CA VAL A 543 29.59 -19.65 5.07
C VAL A 543 28.28 -20.19 4.49
N GLU A 544 28.16 -21.51 4.39
CA GLU A 544 26.92 -22.15 3.97
C GLU A 544 26.06 -22.47 5.19
N ILE A 545 24.80 -22.04 5.14
CA ILE A 545 23.74 -22.36 6.08
C ILE A 545 22.80 -23.36 5.41
N ASN A 546 22.70 -24.56 5.99
CA ASN A 546 21.83 -25.64 5.52
C ASN A 546 21.07 -26.30 6.68
N SER A 547 20.30 -27.35 6.38
CA SER A 547 19.40 -28.00 7.33
C SER A 547 20.06 -28.56 8.61
N GLN A 548 21.38 -28.66 8.65
CA GLN A 548 22.15 -29.14 9.80
C GLN A 548 22.79 -28.02 10.63
N SER A 549 22.73 -26.77 10.17
CA SER A 549 23.43 -25.64 10.78
C SER A 549 22.74 -25.11 12.05
N ASN A 550 23.55 -24.69 13.03
CA ASN A 550 23.07 -24.07 14.27
C ASN A 550 23.59 -22.63 14.42
N ILE A 551 22.68 -21.69 14.66
CA ILE A 551 22.97 -20.26 14.82
C ILE A 551 23.97 -19.98 15.95
N SER A 552 24.00 -20.80 17.01
CA SER A 552 24.93 -20.61 18.15
C SER A 552 26.40 -20.67 17.76
N ASN A 553 26.71 -21.34 16.64
CA ASN A 553 28.09 -21.51 16.15
C ASN A 553 28.44 -20.52 15.04
N PHE A 554 27.50 -19.69 14.59
CA PHE A 554 27.67 -18.81 13.43
C PHE A 554 28.84 -17.84 13.61
N ASP A 555 28.84 -17.08 14.72
CA ASP A 555 29.87 -16.06 14.97
C ASP A 555 31.28 -16.64 15.11
N ASN A 556 31.39 -17.80 15.78
CA ASN A 556 32.67 -18.49 15.95
C ASN A 556 33.21 -19.00 14.61
N THR A 557 32.36 -19.65 13.81
CA THR A 557 32.73 -20.15 12.48
C THR A 557 33.12 -19.00 11.56
N LEU A 558 32.34 -17.91 11.55
CA LEU A 558 32.63 -16.74 10.75
C LEU A 558 33.98 -16.10 11.10
N ASN A 559 34.27 -15.92 12.38
CA ASN A 559 35.53 -15.34 12.83
C ASN A 559 36.76 -16.19 12.43
N LEU A 560 36.63 -17.51 12.46
CA LEU A 560 37.67 -18.42 12.01
C LEU A 560 37.91 -18.29 10.49
N VAL A 561 36.84 -18.36 9.69
CA VAL A 561 36.92 -18.27 8.22
C VAL A 561 37.44 -16.90 7.77
N LYS A 562 37.01 -15.80 8.42
CA LYS A 562 37.56 -14.45 8.16
C LYS A 562 39.05 -14.34 8.45
N LYS A 563 39.55 -15.04 9.48
CA LYS A 563 40.98 -15.02 9.81
C LYS A 563 41.81 -15.82 8.81
N GLU A 564 41.28 -16.94 8.33
CA GLU A 564 41.92 -17.76 7.31
C GLU A 564 41.92 -17.07 5.93
N SER A 565 40.83 -16.37 5.57
CA SER A 565 40.71 -15.70 4.27
C SER A 565 41.74 -14.59 4.04
N LYS A 566 42.21 -13.90 5.08
CA LYS A 566 43.25 -12.86 4.95
C LYS A 566 44.60 -13.39 4.45
N ASN A 567 44.83 -14.70 4.55
CA ASN A 567 46.06 -15.34 4.07
C ASN A 567 45.87 -16.08 2.73
N SER A 568 44.66 -16.06 2.16
CA SER A 568 44.31 -16.77 0.93
C SER A 568 44.05 -15.81 -0.23
N LYS A 569 44.39 -16.26 -1.45
CA LYS A 569 44.00 -15.58 -2.70
C LYS A 569 42.65 -16.06 -3.23
N GLU A 570 42.18 -17.21 -2.78
CA GLU A 570 40.90 -17.82 -3.16
C GLU A 570 39.89 -17.69 -2.01
N PRO A 571 38.58 -17.69 -2.31
CA PRO A 571 37.55 -17.70 -1.27
C PRO A 571 37.76 -18.85 -0.29
N ILE A 572 37.77 -18.57 1.01
CA ILE A 572 37.75 -19.62 2.03
C ILE A 572 36.30 -19.90 2.40
N TYR A 573 35.94 -21.18 2.48
CA TYR A 573 34.57 -21.59 2.76
C TYR A 573 34.47 -22.56 3.93
N LYS A 574 33.31 -22.56 4.59
CA LYS A 574 32.97 -23.56 5.59
C LYS A 574 31.46 -23.80 5.62
N ILE A 575 31.08 -25.06 5.77
CA ILE A 575 29.69 -25.46 6.01
C ILE A 575 29.46 -25.42 7.52
N LEU A 576 28.36 -24.79 7.93
CA LEU A 576 28.08 -24.43 9.32
C LEU A 576 27.34 -25.55 10.08
#